data_AF-A0A5C3QVY5-F1
#
_entry.id   AF-A0A5C3QVY5-F1
#
_cell.length_a   1.000
_cell.length_b   1.000
_cell.length_c   1.000
_cell.angle_alpha   90.00
_cell.angle_beta   90.00
_cell.angle_gamma   90.00
#
_symmetry.space_group_name_H-M   'P 1'
#
loop_
_entity.id
_entity.type
_entity.pdbx_description
1 polymer ?
#
loop_
_entity_poly.entity_id
_entity_poly.type
_entity_poly.pdbx_seq_one_letter_code
_entity_poly.pdbx_strand_id
1 'polypeptide(L)'
;MRDSSPPFEEIGLPPPSSLASKRALSNDGTADSSKRAHTSDVTKQPNPYFALPPPTDSYVTLYFTLCRFKRTFRIVRVPRNYTFANLHMFIMFLFESSNHYLHKMEVFDNIELYKAKKGEIKEGGRINRWLRQQIADGVTDPHSCKGTEPLMHVNMRPAGQSSFGGFDDGPEGIIQKTDAERENISYKTGGSSKNENIGIKCEYDFGSPWDIDISLNDTVPFVTSHDPSHLPVMVTAKGSSPIEDDPGEVDWRTEMESQKKSISQLFYAKDLFDRFCQGTVFSIAERETLDVYDE
;
A
#
# COMPACT_ATOMS: atom_id res chain seq x y z
N MET A 1 10.28 59.49 10.73
CA MET A 1 10.77 59.72 9.36
C MET A 1 12.28 59.99 9.39
N ARG A 2 13.07 58.91 9.34
CA ARG A 2 14.46 58.87 8.88
C ARG A 2 14.68 57.44 8.39
N ASP A 3 14.55 57.27 7.08
CA ASP A 3 14.96 56.06 6.37
C ASP A 3 16.46 56.12 6.16
N SER A 4 17.14 55.03 6.48
CA SER A 4 18.54 54.81 6.13
C SER A 4 18.75 53.30 5.97
N SER A 5 18.50 52.83 4.76
CA SER A 5 18.91 51.50 4.29
C SER A 5 20.32 51.58 3.69
N PRO A 6 21.21 50.59 3.93
CA PRO A 6 22.52 50.48 3.29
C PRO A 6 22.42 49.84 1.88
N PRO A 7 23.44 50.04 1.02
CA PRO A 7 23.42 49.55 -0.36
C PRO A 7 23.75 48.06 -0.45
N PHE A 8 23.09 47.38 -1.39
CA PHE A 8 23.38 46.01 -1.81
C PHE A 8 24.70 45.95 -2.58
N GLU A 9 25.61 45.07 -2.15
CA GLU A 9 26.79 44.66 -2.93
C GLU A 9 26.38 43.64 -4.00
N GLU A 10 26.84 43.90 -5.23
CA GLU A 10 26.60 43.12 -6.43
C GLU A 10 27.65 42.01 -6.52
N ILE A 11 27.25 40.76 -6.27
CA ILE A 11 28.13 39.58 -6.41
C ILE A 11 28.09 39.13 -7.86
N GLY A 12 29.20 39.36 -8.59
CA GLY A 12 29.39 38.94 -9.97
C GLY A 12 29.50 37.42 -10.10
N LEU A 13 28.64 36.84 -10.94
CA LEU A 13 28.75 35.46 -11.44
C LEU A 13 29.68 35.40 -12.66
N PRO A 14 30.58 34.40 -12.76
CA PRO A 14 31.40 34.22 -13.96
C PRO A 14 30.60 33.60 -15.13
N PRO A 15 30.99 33.89 -16.39
CA PRO A 15 30.29 33.43 -17.59
C PRO A 15 30.53 31.94 -17.92
N PRO A 16 29.66 31.31 -18.72
CA PRO A 16 29.80 29.91 -19.11
C PRO A 16 30.89 29.72 -20.17
N SER A 17 31.82 28.80 -19.93
CA SER A 17 32.85 28.40 -20.89
C SER A 17 32.30 27.36 -21.86
N SER A 18 32.05 27.80 -23.10
CA SER A 18 31.85 26.94 -24.26
C SER A 18 33.20 26.56 -24.87
N LEU A 19 33.53 25.27 -24.95
CA LEU A 19 34.50 24.78 -25.92
C LEU A 19 34.02 23.45 -26.52
N ALA A 20 33.56 23.56 -27.75
CA ALA A 20 33.35 22.45 -28.66
C ALA A 20 34.68 22.01 -29.32
N SER A 21 34.63 20.81 -29.90
CA SER A 21 35.45 20.30 -31.01
C SER A 21 36.73 19.52 -30.65
N LYS A 22 36.76 18.18 -30.87
CA LYS A 22 37.10 17.53 -32.17
C LYS A 22 37.35 16.01 -32.05
N ARG A 23 36.98 15.32 -33.15
CA ARG A 23 37.48 14.05 -33.72
C ARG A 23 37.07 12.75 -33.00
N ALA A 24 36.17 11.94 -33.57
CA ALA A 24 36.29 11.11 -34.77
C ALA A 24 37.15 9.85 -34.55
N LEU A 25 36.48 8.74 -34.23
CA LEU A 25 36.93 7.39 -34.51
C LEU A 25 35.79 6.64 -35.21
N SER A 26 36.15 6.16 -36.39
CA SER A 26 35.41 5.32 -37.32
C SER A 26 34.96 4.01 -36.68
N ASN A 27 33.70 3.63 -36.91
CA ASN A 27 33.32 2.22 -36.94
C ASN A 27 32.56 1.94 -38.23
N ASP A 28 33.22 1.16 -39.07
CA ASP A 28 32.72 0.52 -40.27
C ASP A 28 31.76 -0.59 -39.84
N GLY A 29 30.51 -0.52 -40.29
CA GLY A 29 29.43 -1.39 -39.86
C GLY A 29 28.56 -1.73 -41.05
N THR A 30 29.01 -2.72 -41.82
CA THR A 30 28.32 -3.30 -42.96
C THR A 30 26.93 -3.77 -42.55
N ALA A 31 25.93 -3.18 -43.19
CA ALA A 31 24.56 -3.66 -43.15
C ALA A 31 24.47 -5.01 -43.88
N ASP A 32 24.02 -6.06 -43.18
CA ASP A 32 23.22 -7.09 -43.84
C ASP A 32 21.94 -7.35 -43.04
N SER A 33 20.87 -6.89 -43.67
CA SER A 33 19.49 -6.93 -43.27
C SER A 33 18.89 -8.30 -43.58
N SER A 34 18.83 -9.19 -42.59
CA SER A 34 17.89 -10.32 -42.63
C SER A 34 16.82 -10.17 -41.55
N LYS A 35 15.63 -9.83 -42.05
CA LYS A 35 14.36 -9.69 -41.36
C LYS A 35 14.04 -10.94 -40.54
N ARG A 36 14.23 -10.89 -39.21
CA ARG A 36 13.42 -11.69 -38.29
C ARG A 36 12.23 -10.85 -37.85
N ALA A 37 11.13 -10.98 -38.59
CA ALA A 37 9.82 -10.62 -38.09
C ALA A 37 9.48 -11.60 -36.95
N HIS A 38 9.87 -11.26 -35.71
CA HIS A 38 9.28 -11.85 -34.53
C HIS A 38 7.96 -11.13 -34.25
N THR A 39 6.91 -11.64 -34.89
CA THR A 39 5.53 -11.48 -34.44
C THR A 39 5.39 -12.28 -33.14
N SER A 40 5.84 -11.71 -32.03
CA SER A 40 5.38 -12.13 -30.71
C SER A 40 4.33 -11.11 -30.26
N ASP A 41 3.15 -11.24 -30.88
CA ASP A 41 1.90 -10.65 -30.38
C ASP A 41 1.48 -11.45 -29.13
N VAL A 42 2.37 -11.46 -28.13
CA VAL A 42 2.04 -11.92 -26.79
C VAL A 42 1.20 -10.79 -26.26
N THR A 43 -0.12 -11.00 -26.24
CA THR A 43 -1.09 -10.17 -25.53
C THR A 43 -0.56 -9.97 -24.11
N LYS A 44 0.16 -8.87 -23.88
CA LYS A 44 0.69 -8.54 -22.56
C LYS A 44 -0.54 -8.40 -21.68
N GLN A 45 -0.72 -9.34 -20.75
CA GLN A 45 -1.78 -9.21 -19.76
C GLN A 45 -1.60 -7.85 -19.08
N PRO A 46 -2.69 -7.08 -18.86
CA PRO A 46 -2.61 -5.81 -18.17
C PRO A 46 -1.94 -5.98 -16.81
N ASN A 47 -1.09 -5.03 -16.42
CA ASN A 47 -0.47 -5.07 -15.11
C ASN A 47 -1.56 -5.06 -14.01
N PRO A 48 -1.65 -6.10 -13.15
CA PRO A 48 -2.75 -6.25 -12.19
C PRO A 48 -2.80 -5.15 -11.13
N TYR A 49 -1.71 -4.41 -10.91
CA TYR A 49 -1.68 -3.29 -9.96
C TYR A 49 -2.43 -2.07 -10.49
N PHE A 50 -2.39 -1.82 -11.79
CA PHE A 50 -2.99 -0.63 -12.42
C PHE A 50 -4.30 -0.94 -13.15
N ALA A 51 -4.60 -2.21 -13.40
CA ALA A 51 -5.87 -2.63 -14.00
C ALA A 51 -6.99 -2.62 -12.95
N LEU A 52 -7.91 -1.65 -13.07
CA LEU A 52 -9.12 -1.60 -12.25
C LEU A 52 -10.09 -2.72 -12.67
N PRO A 53 -10.82 -3.33 -11.72
CA PRO A 53 -11.76 -4.40 -12.03
C PRO A 53 -13.00 -3.85 -12.76
N PRO A 54 -13.88 -4.71 -13.31
CA PRO A 54 -15.16 -4.28 -13.84
C PRO A 54 -16.01 -3.53 -12.79
N PRO A 55 -16.85 -2.56 -13.18
CA PRO A 55 -17.76 -1.88 -12.25
C PRO A 55 -18.65 -2.85 -11.47
N THR A 56 -18.91 -2.54 -10.21
CA THR A 56 -19.80 -3.31 -9.33
C THR A 56 -20.67 -2.38 -8.49
N ASP A 57 -21.82 -2.86 -8.08
CA ASP A 57 -22.70 -2.24 -7.09
C ASP A 57 -22.37 -2.68 -5.66
N SER A 58 -21.47 -3.65 -5.48
CA SER A 58 -21.24 -4.33 -4.20
C SER A 58 -19.95 -3.85 -3.54
N TYR A 59 -20.07 -3.16 -2.41
CA TYR A 59 -18.99 -2.52 -1.68
C TYR A 59 -18.81 -3.08 -0.26
N VAL A 60 -17.60 -2.92 0.27
CA VAL A 60 -17.26 -3.13 1.68
C VAL A 60 -16.65 -1.86 2.25
N THR A 61 -17.12 -1.44 3.42
CA THR A 61 -16.59 -0.28 4.13
C THR A 61 -15.46 -0.72 5.02
N LEU A 62 -14.25 -0.25 4.72
CA LEU A 62 -13.01 -0.61 5.38
C LEU A 62 -12.45 0.59 6.16
N TYR A 63 -11.83 0.28 7.29
CA TYR A 63 -11.07 1.20 8.11
C TYR A 63 -9.58 0.88 7.95
N PHE A 64 -8.84 1.77 7.29
CA PHE A 64 -7.40 1.68 7.12
C PHE A 64 -6.73 2.53 8.19
N THR A 65 -5.83 1.95 8.97
CA THR A 65 -5.09 2.64 10.03
C THR A 65 -3.62 2.57 9.74
N LEU A 66 -2.94 3.71 9.67
CA LEU A 66 -1.49 3.74 9.63
C LEU A 66 -0.97 3.58 11.06
N CYS A 67 -0.49 2.39 11.38
CA CYS A 67 -0.09 1.99 12.72
C CYS A 67 1.11 2.83 13.20
N ARG A 68 1.29 2.93 14.52
CA ARG A 68 2.31 3.77 15.20
C ARG A 68 2.05 5.29 15.07
N PHE A 69 1.35 5.74 14.03
CA PHE A 69 0.96 7.13 13.83
C PHE A 69 -0.44 7.38 14.37
N LYS A 70 -0.51 8.11 15.49
CA LYS A 70 -1.78 8.37 16.19
C LYS A 70 -2.79 9.00 15.23
N ARG A 71 -4.02 8.49 15.24
CA ARG A 71 -5.18 9.08 14.55
C ARG A 71 -4.99 9.32 13.05
N THR A 72 -4.08 8.58 12.41
CA THR A 72 -3.89 8.58 10.96
C THR A 72 -4.67 7.42 10.35
N PHE A 73 -5.79 7.72 9.71
CA PHE A 73 -6.69 6.69 9.19
C PHE A 73 -7.50 7.15 7.98
N ARG A 74 -8.07 6.17 7.28
CA ARG A 74 -9.01 6.35 6.17
C ARG A 74 -10.20 5.42 6.37
N ILE A 75 -11.41 5.92 6.14
CA ILE A 75 -12.62 5.11 6.02
C ILE A 75 -13.04 5.18 4.57
N VAL A 76 -13.12 4.02 3.93
CA VAL A 76 -13.35 3.94 2.48
C VAL A 76 -14.34 2.83 2.17
N ARG A 77 -15.24 3.07 1.22
CA ARG A 77 -16.00 2.00 0.56
C ARG A 77 -15.20 1.48 -0.61
N VAL A 78 -14.77 0.22 -0.53
CA VAL A 78 -13.97 -0.44 -1.55
C VAL A 78 -14.86 -1.43 -2.33
N PRO A 79 -14.79 -1.46 -3.67
CA PRO A 79 -15.47 -2.48 -4.45
C PRO A 79 -15.08 -3.89 -4.02
N ARG A 80 -16.05 -4.79 -3.80
CA ARG A 80 -15.79 -6.14 -3.27
C ARG A 80 -15.03 -7.06 -4.23
N ASN A 81 -14.91 -6.66 -5.49
CA ASN A 81 -14.13 -7.36 -6.51
C ASN A 81 -12.69 -6.84 -6.63
N TYR A 82 -12.22 -5.99 -5.71
CA TYR A 82 -10.81 -5.60 -5.64
C TYR A 82 -9.93 -6.80 -5.30
N THR A 83 -8.83 -6.93 -6.03
CA THR A 83 -7.75 -7.88 -5.69
C THR A 83 -6.82 -7.26 -4.64
N PHE A 84 -5.90 -8.07 -4.09
CA PHE A 84 -4.84 -7.56 -3.22
C PHE A 84 -3.91 -6.58 -3.94
N ALA A 85 -3.69 -6.73 -5.25
CA ALA A 85 -2.91 -5.78 -6.04
C ALA A 85 -3.62 -4.41 -6.14
N ASN A 86 -4.95 -4.41 -6.36
CA ASN A 86 -5.73 -3.16 -6.35
C ASN A 86 -5.72 -2.52 -4.96
N LEU A 87 -5.89 -3.33 -3.92
CA LEU A 87 -5.85 -2.86 -2.53
C LEU A 87 -4.49 -2.27 -2.19
N HIS A 88 -3.40 -2.89 -2.64
CA HIS A 88 -2.04 -2.39 -2.46
C HIS A 88 -1.85 -1.01 -3.09
N MET A 89 -2.14 -0.87 -4.40
CA MET A 89 -2.02 0.43 -5.06
C MET A 89 -2.91 1.48 -4.41
N PHE A 90 -4.07 1.08 -3.92
CA PHE A 90 -4.93 1.99 -3.18
C PHE A 90 -4.32 2.42 -1.84
N ILE A 91 -3.65 1.53 -1.10
CA ILE A 91 -2.90 1.89 0.11
C ILE A 91 -1.78 2.89 -0.21
N MET A 92 -1.02 2.65 -1.29
CA MET A 92 0.04 3.57 -1.75
C MET A 92 -0.52 4.95 -2.05
N PHE A 93 -1.70 5.03 -2.67
CA PHE A 93 -2.42 6.30 -2.85
C PHE A 93 -2.89 6.91 -1.52
N LEU A 94 -3.47 6.10 -0.62
CA LEU A 94 -4.08 6.55 0.64
C LEU A 94 -3.10 7.20 1.63
N PHE A 95 -1.87 6.67 1.66
CA PHE A 95 -0.83 7.03 2.63
C PHE A 95 0.47 7.46 1.97
N GLU A 96 0.43 7.77 0.68
CA GLU A 96 1.57 8.23 -0.10
C GLU A 96 2.83 7.41 0.12
N SER A 97 2.95 6.34 -0.65
CA SER A 97 4.14 5.52 -0.66
C SER A 97 4.55 5.26 -2.10
N SER A 98 5.85 5.35 -2.35
CA SER A 98 6.52 5.28 -3.64
C SER A 98 6.38 3.93 -4.35
N ASN A 99 5.91 2.90 -3.62
CA ASN A 99 5.83 1.53 -4.10
C ASN A 99 7.19 0.95 -4.52
N HIS A 100 8.29 1.51 -4.01
CA HIS A 100 9.65 1.04 -4.28
C HIS A 100 10.05 -0.15 -3.40
N TYR A 101 9.41 -0.29 -2.24
CA TYR A 101 9.78 -1.30 -1.26
C TYR A 101 8.94 -2.58 -1.33
N LEU A 102 9.50 -3.64 -0.76
CA LEU A 102 8.79 -4.90 -0.59
C LEU A 102 7.59 -4.70 0.35
N HIS A 103 6.53 -5.46 0.08
CA HIS A 103 5.36 -5.47 0.93
C HIS A 103 4.76 -6.86 1.05
N LYS A 104 4.02 -7.08 2.13
CA LYS A 104 3.23 -8.29 2.34
C LYS A 104 1.89 -7.93 2.95
N MET A 105 0.88 -8.71 2.62
CA MET A 105 -0.42 -8.64 3.28
C MET A 105 -0.74 -9.98 3.92
N GLU A 106 -1.14 -9.92 5.18
CA GLU A 106 -1.55 -11.08 5.96
C GLU A 106 -3.01 -10.91 6.37
N VAL A 107 -3.84 -11.87 5.98
CA VAL A 107 -5.27 -11.87 6.33
C VAL A 107 -5.45 -12.65 7.61
N PHE A 108 -6.12 -12.06 8.60
CA PHE A 108 -6.41 -12.69 9.88
C PHE A 108 -7.91 -12.88 10.04
N ASP A 109 -8.30 -14.01 10.62
CA ASP A 109 -9.63 -14.21 11.19
C ASP A 109 -9.60 -13.98 12.71
N ASN A 110 -10.77 -13.86 13.34
CA ASN A 110 -10.90 -13.68 14.79
C ASN A 110 -10.09 -12.50 15.36
N ILE A 111 -9.97 -11.40 14.61
CA ILE A 111 -9.21 -10.25 15.08
C ILE A 111 -9.85 -9.59 16.31
N GLU A 112 -9.03 -9.19 17.27
CA GLU A 112 -9.37 -8.28 18.35
C GLU A 112 -8.76 -6.90 18.02
N LEU A 113 -9.59 -5.86 18.02
CA LEU A 113 -9.13 -4.49 17.84
C LEU A 113 -8.75 -3.85 19.18
N TYR A 114 -7.77 -2.94 19.17
CA TYR A 114 -7.47 -2.13 20.34
C TYR A 114 -8.63 -1.18 20.69
N LYS A 115 -9.09 -1.22 21.94
CA LYS A 115 -10.12 -0.27 22.44
C LYS A 115 -9.63 1.20 22.40
N ALA A 116 -8.36 1.42 22.70
CA ALA A 116 -7.77 2.77 22.77
C ALA A 116 -7.27 3.30 21.41
N LYS A 117 -7.11 2.41 20.42
CA LYS A 117 -6.57 2.73 19.10
C LYS A 117 -7.50 2.19 18.02
N LYS A 118 -8.51 2.99 17.68
CA LYS A 118 -9.58 2.57 16.76
C LYS A 118 -8.99 2.11 15.42
N GLY A 119 -9.34 0.89 15.01
CA GLY A 119 -8.94 0.29 13.73
C GLY A 119 -7.65 -0.52 13.78
N GLU A 120 -6.80 -0.36 14.80
CA GLU A 120 -5.58 -1.17 14.97
C GLU A 120 -5.91 -2.57 15.50
N ILE A 121 -5.32 -3.58 14.90
CA ILE A 121 -5.45 -5.00 15.23
C ILE A 121 -4.45 -5.35 16.33
N LYS A 122 -4.98 -5.64 17.52
CA LYS A 122 -4.21 -6.05 18.69
C LYS A 122 -3.67 -7.47 18.53
N GLU A 123 -4.55 -8.38 18.17
CA GLU A 123 -4.27 -9.80 18.04
C GLU A 123 -5.31 -10.43 17.10
N GLY A 124 -5.02 -11.63 16.61
CA GLY A 124 -5.90 -12.34 15.71
C GLY A 124 -5.17 -13.48 15.03
N GLY A 125 -5.94 -14.33 14.36
CA GLY A 125 -5.43 -15.47 13.63
C GLY A 125 -5.70 -16.80 14.33
N ARG A 126 -5.06 -17.81 13.78
CA ARG A 126 -5.32 -19.21 14.04
C ARG A 126 -4.29 -19.79 14.99
N ILE A 127 -4.74 -20.74 15.78
CA ILE A 127 -3.87 -21.55 16.62
C ILE A 127 -2.97 -22.36 15.69
N ASN A 128 -1.65 -22.16 15.84
CA ASN A 128 -0.64 -22.85 15.06
C ASN A 128 -0.60 -24.35 15.35
N ARG A 129 0.03 -25.12 14.46
CA ARG A 129 0.09 -26.59 14.57
C ARG A 129 0.66 -27.06 15.91
N TRP A 130 1.71 -26.40 16.39
CA TRP A 130 2.37 -26.73 17.65
C TRP A 130 1.45 -26.51 18.85
N LEU A 131 0.75 -25.39 18.90
CA LEU A 131 -0.18 -25.05 19.98
C LEU A 131 -1.41 -25.96 19.94
N ARG A 132 -1.88 -26.35 18.74
CA ARG A 132 -2.92 -27.39 18.61
C ARG A 132 -2.47 -28.72 19.20
N GLN A 133 -1.22 -29.11 18.97
CA GLN A 133 -0.68 -30.34 19.55
C GLN A 133 -0.64 -30.25 21.08
N GLN A 134 -0.19 -29.13 21.63
CA GLN A 134 -0.20 -28.93 23.09
C GLN A 134 -1.60 -28.96 23.72
N ILE A 135 -2.60 -28.40 23.03
CA ILE A 135 -4.01 -28.48 23.46
C ILE A 135 -4.47 -29.95 23.43
N ALA A 136 -4.19 -30.68 22.35
CA ALA A 136 -4.58 -32.08 22.19
C ALA A 136 -3.94 -32.98 23.25
N ASP A 137 -2.70 -32.68 23.64
CA ASP A 137 -1.95 -33.40 24.67
C ASP A 137 -2.35 -32.99 26.11
N GLY A 138 -3.30 -32.06 26.26
CA GLY A 138 -3.75 -31.54 27.56
C GLY A 138 -2.72 -30.69 28.29
N VAL A 139 -1.68 -30.22 27.59
CA VAL A 139 -0.59 -29.40 28.14
C VAL A 139 -1.04 -27.95 28.32
N THR A 140 -1.88 -27.45 27.42
CA THR A 140 -2.35 -26.06 27.43
C THR A 140 -3.87 -25.99 27.40
N ASP A 141 -4.44 -25.09 28.21
CA ASP A 141 -5.87 -24.81 28.19
C ASP A 141 -6.26 -24.14 26.86
N PRO A 142 -7.16 -24.75 26.05
CA PRO A 142 -7.61 -24.16 24.79
C PRO A 142 -8.20 -22.75 24.95
N HIS A 143 -8.76 -22.42 26.11
CA HIS A 143 -9.32 -21.08 26.38
C HIS A 143 -8.25 -20.02 26.63
N SER A 144 -7.03 -20.43 26.97
CA SER A 144 -5.89 -19.53 27.16
C SER A 144 -5.09 -19.28 25.88
N CYS A 145 -5.30 -20.11 24.86
CA CYS A 145 -4.58 -20.08 23.59
C CYS A 145 -5.08 -18.95 22.70
N LYS A 146 -4.14 -18.14 22.19
CA LYS A 146 -4.42 -17.14 21.16
C LYS A 146 -3.76 -17.55 19.87
N GLY A 147 -4.53 -17.55 18.79
CA GLY A 147 -3.99 -17.75 17.47
C GLY A 147 -3.17 -16.54 17.01
N THR A 148 -2.11 -16.80 16.27
CA THR A 148 -1.25 -15.78 15.67
C THR A 148 -0.94 -16.06 14.21
N GLU A 149 -1.33 -17.23 13.69
CA GLU A 149 -1.13 -17.56 12.27
C GLU A 149 -2.21 -16.90 11.42
N PRO A 150 -1.85 -16.19 10.34
CA PRO A 150 -2.85 -15.64 9.44
C PRO A 150 -3.59 -16.77 8.69
N LEU A 151 -4.79 -16.43 8.23
CA LEU A 151 -5.56 -17.23 7.28
C LEU A 151 -4.82 -17.38 5.94
N MET A 152 -4.23 -16.29 5.45
CA MET A 152 -3.61 -16.21 4.13
C MET A 152 -2.44 -15.23 4.13
N HIS A 153 -1.37 -15.59 3.42
CA HIS A 153 -0.24 -14.71 3.14
C HIS A 153 -0.24 -14.33 1.66
N VAL A 154 -0.09 -13.03 1.40
CA VAL A 154 0.06 -12.47 0.06
C VAL A 154 1.39 -11.73 0.02
N ASN A 155 2.38 -12.37 -0.58
CA ASN A 155 3.68 -11.73 -0.83
C ASN A 155 3.62 -11.07 -2.20
N MET A 156 3.87 -9.77 -2.23
CA MET A 156 3.84 -8.99 -3.45
C MET A 156 5.19 -8.30 -3.64
N ARG A 157 5.81 -8.55 -4.79
CA ARG A 157 7.04 -7.86 -5.19
C ARG A 157 6.68 -6.67 -6.08
N PRO A 158 7.35 -5.51 -5.92
CA PRO A 158 7.28 -4.44 -6.91
C PRO A 158 7.69 -4.96 -8.29
N ALA A 159 6.94 -4.59 -9.31
CA ALA A 159 7.30 -4.90 -10.69
C ALA A 159 8.53 -4.07 -11.08
N GLY A 160 9.72 -4.68 -11.13
CA GLY A 160 10.93 -4.03 -11.67
C GLY A 160 12.24 -4.27 -10.94
N GLN A 161 12.25 -4.82 -9.71
CA GLN A 161 13.50 -5.25 -9.06
C GLN A 161 13.92 -6.65 -9.51
N SER A 162 14.40 -6.74 -10.75
CA SER A 162 15.05 -7.95 -11.28
C SER A 162 16.53 -8.01 -10.87
N SER A 163 16.86 -7.96 -9.57
CA SER A 163 18.22 -8.29 -9.09
C SER A 163 18.39 -8.12 -7.58
N PHE A 164 17.91 -9.07 -6.79
CA PHE A 164 18.65 -9.47 -5.58
C PHE A 164 18.89 -10.97 -5.69
N GLY A 165 20.12 -11.33 -6.04
CA GLY A 165 20.50 -12.68 -6.46
C GLY A 165 20.17 -13.73 -5.41
N GLY A 166 19.37 -14.73 -5.81
CA GLY A 166 19.25 -16.00 -5.09
C GLY A 166 17.83 -16.53 -4.86
N PHE A 167 16.78 -15.76 -5.12
CA PHE A 167 15.40 -16.26 -5.04
C PHE A 167 14.77 -16.36 -6.42
N ASP A 168 14.54 -17.60 -6.86
CA ASP A 168 13.93 -17.99 -8.13
C ASP A 168 12.71 -17.12 -8.49
N ASP A 169 12.79 -16.44 -9.63
CA ASP A 169 11.86 -15.43 -10.12
C ASP A 169 10.59 -16.06 -10.71
N GLY A 170 9.73 -16.57 -9.83
CA GLY A 170 8.37 -16.98 -10.20
C GLY A 170 7.49 -15.77 -10.59
N PRO A 171 6.58 -15.92 -11.57
CA PRO A 171 5.75 -14.83 -12.05
C PRO A 171 4.70 -14.46 -11.02
N GLU A 172 4.68 -13.18 -10.64
CA GLU A 172 3.58 -12.50 -9.93
C GLU A 172 3.25 -13.03 -8.52
N GLY A 173 2.79 -12.13 -7.64
CA GLY A 173 2.67 -12.36 -6.19
C GLY A 173 2.14 -13.75 -5.85
N ILE A 174 3.00 -14.59 -5.28
CA ILE A 174 2.63 -15.95 -4.90
C ILE A 174 1.67 -15.83 -3.73
N ILE A 175 0.37 -16.01 -4.01
CA ILE A 175 -0.63 -16.25 -2.96
C ILE A 175 -0.28 -17.61 -2.37
N GLN A 176 0.46 -17.60 -1.26
CA GLN A 176 0.71 -18.81 -0.49
C GLN A 176 -0.52 -19.07 0.36
N LYS A 177 -1.46 -19.78 -0.25
CA LYS A 177 -2.59 -20.38 0.46
C LYS A 177 -2.01 -21.37 1.46
N THR A 178 -2.20 -21.13 2.75
CA THR A 178 -1.78 -22.08 3.78
C THR A 178 -2.65 -23.34 3.66
N ASP A 179 -2.13 -24.51 4.05
CA ASP A 179 -2.94 -25.74 4.13
C ASP A 179 -4.20 -25.55 5.02
N ALA A 180 -4.18 -24.54 5.89
CA ALA A 180 -5.30 -24.13 6.71
C ALA A 180 -6.48 -23.50 5.93
N GLU A 181 -6.33 -23.07 4.67
CA GLU A 181 -7.49 -22.67 3.85
C GLU A 181 -8.43 -23.85 3.55
N ARG A 182 -7.89 -25.07 3.37
CA ARG A 182 -8.68 -26.28 3.10
C ARG A 182 -9.45 -26.78 4.32
N GLU A 183 -8.99 -26.39 5.50
CA GLU A 183 -9.63 -26.70 6.77
C GLU A 183 -9.95 -25.39 7.47
N ASN A 184 -11.12 -24.81 7.16
CA ASN A 184 -11.65 -23.72 7.95
C ASN A 184 -12.03 -24.25 9.35
N ILE A 185 -11.02 -24.35 10.21
CA ILE A 185 -11.08 -25.06 11.49
C ILE A 185 -11.96 -24.34 12.50
N SER A 186 -12.16 -23.01 12.38
CA SER A 186 -13.13 -22.33 13.24
C SER A 186 -14.53 -22.92 13.09
N TYR A 187 -14.91 -23.37 11.88
CA TYR A 187 -16.19 -24.05 11.65
C TYR A 187 -16.21 -25.46 12.25
N LYS A 188 -15.08 -26.19 12.20
CA LYS A 188 -14.97 -27.55 12.76
C LYS A 188 -14.85 -27.59 14.29
N THR A 189 -14.35 -26.54 14.93
CA THR A 189 -14.19 -26.46 16.40
C THR A 189 -15.38 -25.81 17.11
N GLY A 190 -16.49 -25.53 16.40
CA GLY A 190 -17.62 -24.80 16.97
C GLY A 190 -17.28 -23.34 17.31
N GLY A 191 -16.27 -22.78 16.64
CA GLY A 191 -15.86 -21.39 16.82
C GLY A 191 -16.99 -20.45 16.43
N SER A 192 -17.35 -19.56 17.35
CA SER A 192 -18.36 -18.51 17.22
C SER A 192 -17.93 -17.37 16.29
N SER A 193 -17.01 -17.62 15.36
CA SER A 193 -16.43 -16.61 14.50
C SER A 193 -17.51 -16.07 13.56
N LYS A 194 -18.02 -14.88 13.88
CA LYS A 194 -18.85 -14.12 12.96
C LYS A 194 -17.92 -13.52 11.91
N ASN A 195 -18.39 -13.42 10.66
CA ASN A 195 -17.69 -12.78 9.53
C ASN A 195 -17.18 -11.34 9.84
N GLU A 196 -17.61 -10.78 10.96
CA GLU A 196 -17.29 -9.47 11.52
C GLU A 196 -15.84 -9.33 12.02
N ASN A 197 -15.10 -10.44 12.22
CA ASN A 197 -13.75 -10.42 12.81
C ASN A 197 -12.65 -10.76 11.79
N ILE A 198 -12.71 -10.23 10.57
CA ILE A 198 -11.63 -10.35 9.57
C ILE A 198 -10.83 -9.04 9.55
N GLY A 199 -9.50 -9.15 9.51
CA GLY A 199 -8.60 -8.03 9.32
C GLY A 199 -7.44 -8.37 8.38
N ILE A 200 -6.78 -7.34 7.88
CA ILE A 200 -5.59 -7.47 7.05
C ILE A 200 -4.50 -6.63 7.70
N LYS A 201 -3.31 -7.21 7.88
CA LYS A 201 -2.10 -6.46 8.20
C LYS A 201 -1.28 -6.32 6.93
N CYS A 202 -1.00 -5.09 6.53
CA CYS A 202 -0.11 -4.78 5.44
C CYS A 202 1.18 -4.22 6.03
N GLU A 203 2.30 -4.88 5.75
CA GLU A 203 3.63 -4.37 6.08
C GLU A 203 4.26 -3.89 4.78
N TYR A 204 4.62 -2.61 4.72
CA TYR A 204 5.34 -1.98 3.62
C TYR A 204 6.72 -1.56 4.13
N ASP A 205 7.77 -1.77 3.33
CA ASP A 205 9.17 -1.51 3.71
C ASP A 205 9.57 -2.26 5.02
N PHE A 206 10.01 -3.50 4.87
CA PHE A 206 10.23 -4.40 6.00
C PHE A 206 11.20 -3.82 7.05
N GLY A 207 10.70 -3.68 8.28
CA GLY A 207 11.42 -3.06 9.40
C GLY A 207 11.14 -1.56 9.61
N SER A 208 10.40 -0.93 8.70
CA SER A 208 10.00 0.47 8.75
C SER A 208 8.70 0.67 9.57
N PRO A 209 8.23 1.90 9.84
CA PRO A 209 7.00 2.13 10.60
C PRO A 209 5.72 2.09 9.74
N TRP A 210 5.80 1.66 8.48
CA TRP A 210 4.71 1.66 7.50
C TRP A 210 3.83 0.41 7.59
N ASP A 211 3.35 0.14 8.80
CA ASP A 211 2.37 -0.91 9.06
C ASP A 211 0.97 -0.33 8.85
N ILE A 212 0.14 -0.95 8.02
CA ILE A 212 -1.26 -0.58 7.82
C ILE A 212 -2.17 -1.73 8.26
N ASP A 213 -3.02 -1.46 9.26
CA ASP A 213 -4.08 -2.37 9.65
C ASP A 213 -5.39 -2.00 8.93
N ILE A 214 -6.02 -2.99 8.32
CA ILE A 214 -7.29 -2.86 7.61
C ILE A 214 -8.34 -3.72 8.32
N SER A 215 -9.42 -3.10 8.76
CA SER A 215 -10.54 -3.78 9.42
C SER A 215 -11.88 -3.34 8.82
N LEU A 216 -12.95 -4.08 9.14
CA LEU A 216 -14.30 -3.67 8.77
C LEU A 216 -14.69 -2.41 9.55
N ASN A 217 -15.25 -1.42 8.86
CA ASN A 217 -15.80 -0.23 9.50
C ASN A 217 -17.31 -0.41 9.73
N ASP A 218 -17.73 -0.32 10.99
CA ASP A 218 -19.12 -0.43 11.47
C ASP A 218 -19.71 -1.85 11.54
N THR A 219 -20.92 -1.94 12.09
CA THR A 219 -21.69 -3.19 12.26
C THR A 219 -22.31 -3.69 10.96
N VAL A 220 -22.47 -2.84 9.95
CA VAL A 220 -22.99 -3.18 8.62
C VAL A 220 -22.01 -2.70 7.55
N PRO A 221 -20.85 -3.37 7.41
CA PRO A 221 -19.79 -2.90 6.52
C PRO A 221 -20.10 -3.12 5.05
N PHE A 222 -21.01 -4.05 4.72
CA PHE A 222 -21.37 -4.38 3.34
C PHE A 222 -22.48 -3.45 2.83
N VAL A 223 -22.22 -2.80 1.70
CA VAL A 223 -23.09 -1.77 1.13
C VAL A 223 -23.37 -2.06 -0.33
N THR A 224 -24.59 -1.83 -0.79
CA THR A 224 -24.96 -1.84 -2.21
C THR A 224 -25.14 -0.41 -2.70
N SER A 225 -24.48 -0.05 -3.80
CA SER A 225 -24.59 1.24 -4.49
C SER A 225 -25.66 1.19 -5.58
N HIS A 226 -26.34 2.30 -5.83
CA HIS A 226 -27.26 2.42 -6.97
C HIS A 226 -26.54 2.64 -8.30
N ASP A 227 -25.35 3.24 -8.25
CA ASP A 227 -24.52 3.51 -9.42
C ASP A 227 -23.30 2.56 -9.36
N PRO A 228 -23.25 1.52 -10.22
CA PRO A 228 -22.11 0.63 -10.28
C PRO A 228 -20.84 1.38 -10.65
N SER A 229 -19.75 1.12 -9.94
CA SER A 229 -18.45 1.71 -10.22
C SER A 229 -17.33 0.74 -9.82
N HIS A 230 -16.15 0.91 -10.41
CA HIS A 230 -14.93 0.19 -10.01
C HIS A 230 -14.05 1.04 -9.10
N LEU A 231 -14.50 2.23 -8.71
CA LEU A 231 -13.73 3.19 -7.92
C LEU A 231 -14.09 3.11 -6.45
N PRO A 232 -13.10 3.28 -5.56
CA PRO A 232 -13.34 3.38 -4.14
C PRO A 232 -13.98 4.75 -3.83
N VAL A 233 -14.74 4.82 -2.74
CA VAL A 233 -15.34 6.07 -2.28
C VAL A 233 -14.76 6.44 -0.93
N MET A 234 -14.02 7.54 -0.90
CA MET A 234 -13.51 8.15 0.33
C MET A 234 -14.67 8.66 1.18
N VAL A 235 -14.82 8.11 2.39
CA VAL A 235 -15.85 8.55 3.36
C VAL A 235 -15.24 9.56 4.32
N THR A 236 -14.10 9.19 4.92
CA THR A 236 -13.41 10.02 5.90
C THR A 236 -11.92 9.79 5.76
N ALA A 237 -11.13 10.86 5.87
CA ALA A 237 -9.68 10.79 5.98
C ALA A 237 -9.21 11.70 7.11
N LYS A 238 -8.23 11.25 7.91
CA LYS A 238 -7.62 12.04 8.98
C LYS A 238 -6.12 11.77 9.10
N GLY A 239 -5.36 12.85 9.25
CA GLY A 239 -3.90 12.83 9.35
C GLY A 239 -3.20 12.40 8.06
N SER A 240 -1.91 12.62 7.98
CA SER A 240 -1.07 12.19 6.86
C SER A 240 0.07 11.30 7.33
N SER A 241 0.53 10.42 6.45
CA SER A 241 1.81 9.72 6.58
C SER A 241 2.97 10.69 6.81
N PRO A 242 4.09 10.22 7.40
CA PRO A 242 5.35 10.95 7.32
C PRO A 242 5.84 11.02 5.87
N ILE A 243 6.84 11.85 5.59
CA ILE A 243 7.49 11.85 4.26
C ILE A 243 8.33 10.57 4.12
N GLU A 244 8.13 9.80 3.05
CA GLU A 244 8.98 8.66 2.70
C GLU A 244 10.33 9.15 2.17
N ASP A 245 11.43 8.52 2.59
CA ASP A 245 12.78 8.74 2.06
C ASP A 245 13.24 10.19 1.96
N ASP A 246 12.91 11.05 2.93
CA ASP A 246 13.35 12.46 2.90
C ASP A 246 14.90 12.52 2.80
N PRO A 247 15.45 12.98 1.66
CA PRO A 247 16.89 13.02 1.43
C PRO A 247 17.60 14.05 2.32
N GLY A 248 16.85 14.92 3.00
CA GLY A 248 17.34 15.99 3.87
C GLY A 248 17.54 15.61 5.34
N GLU A 249 17.57 14.32 5.70
CA GLU A 249 17.67 13.83 7.09
C GLU A 249 16.54 14.30 8.02
N VAL A 250 15.35 14.61 7.50
CA VAL A 250 14.20 14.88 8.37
C VAL A 250 13.73 13.56 8.94
N ASP A 251 14.23 13.23 10.13
CA ASP A 251 13.67 12.16 10.95
C ASP A 251 12.17 12.42 11.09
N TRP A 252 11.32 11.45 10.76
CA TRP A 252 9.87 11.52 10.95
C TRP A 252 9.47 11.93 12.38
N ARG A 253 10.39 11.77 13.36
CA ARG A 253 10.23 12.26 14.74
C ARG A 253 10.29 13.78 14.89
N THR A 254 10.89 14.48 13.94
CA THR A 254 11.00 15.96 13.89
C THR A 254 9.92 16.61 13.06
N GLU A 255 9.23 15.82 12.24
CA GLU A 255 8.11 16.26 11.44
C GLU A 255 6.88 16.61 12.29
N MET A 256 5.98 17.43 11.73
CA MET A 256 4.66 17.63 12.32
C MET A 256 3.98 16.28 12.54
N GLU A 257 3.48 16.06 13.77
CA GLU A 257 2.75 14.84 14.10
C GLU A 257 1.66 14.54 13.07
N SER A 258 1.65 13.32 12.54
CA SER A 258 0.73 12.87 11.48
C SER A 258 -0.73 13.28 11.65
N GLN A 259 -1.27 13.23 12.87
CA GLN A 259 -2.64 13.65 13.20
C GLN A 259 -2.95 15.13 13.05
N LYS A 260 -1.92 15.98 13.02
CA LYS A 260 -2.01 17.44 12.88
C LYS A 260 -1.90 17.85 11.41
N LYS A 261 -1.31 17.01 10.56
CA LYS A 261 -1.29 17.24 9.12
C LYS A 261 -2.70 17.25 8.54
N SER A 262 -2.95 18.21 7.68
CA SER A 262 -4.22 18.35 6.97
C SER A 262 -4.32 17.39 5.78
N ILE A 263 -5.51 17.26 5.20
CA ILE A 263 -5.72 16.46 3.98
C ILE A 263 -6.45 17.35 2.99
N SER A 264 -5.90 17.44 1.78
CA SER A 264 -6.48 18.19 0.67
C SER A 264 -7.91 17.74 0.37
N GLN A 265 -8.80 18.69 0.06
CA GLN A 265 -10.18 18.36 -0.32
C GLN A 265 -10.25 17.60 -1.64
N LEU A 266 -9.22 17.75 -2.50
CA LEU A 266 -9.11 17.01 -3.76
C LEU A 266 -9.04 15.50 -3.53
N PHE A 267 -8.56 15.06 -2.36
CA PHE A 267 -8.47 13.65 -1.99
C PHE A 267 -9.84 12.93 -1.95
N TYR A 268 -10.95 13.67 -1.95
CA TYR A 268 -12.31 13.14 -1.96
C TYR A 268 -12.94 13.11 -3.38
N ALA A 269 -12.21 13.52 -4.42
CA ALA A 269 -12.69 13.44 -5.79
C ALA A 269 -12.86 11.97 -6.23
N LYS A 270 -13.98 11.68 -6.90
CA LYS A 270 -14.42 10.30 -7.19
C LYS A 270 -13.51 9.58 -8.19
N ASP A 271 -12.96 10.31 -9.14
CA ASP A 271 -12.11 9.85 -10.25
C ASP A 271 -10.62 9.83 -9.88
N LEU A 272 -10.24 10.34 -8.70
CA LEU A 272 -8.85 10.59 -8.40
C LEU A 272 -8.00 9.32 -8.36
N PHE A 273 -8.54 8.23 -7.83
CA PHE A 273 -7.82 6.95 -7.81
C PHE A 273 -7.64 6.34 -9.21
N ASP A 274 -8.60 6.54 -10.11
CA ASP A 274 -8.46 6.13 -11.51
C ASP A 274 -7.30 6.88 -12.17
N ARG A 275 -7.30 8.20 -11.99
CA ARG A 275 -6.24 9.09 -12.48
C ARG A 275 -4.87 8.72 -11.92
N PHE A 276 -4.81 8.29 -10.65
CA PHE A 276 -3.59 7.81 -10.00
C PHE A 276 -3.11 6.52 -10.63
N CYS A 277 -4.01 5.55 -10.87
CA CYS A 277 -3.68 4.32 -11.59
C CYS A 277 -3.20 4.57 -13.03
N GLN A 278 -3.66 5.66 -13.65
CA GLN A 278 -3.21 6.11 -14.98
C GLN A 278 -1.89 6.91 -14.94
N GLY A 279 -1.38 7.24 -13.75
CA GLY A 279 -0.16 8.04 -13.58
C GLY A 279 -0.33 9.54 -13.84
N THR A 280 -1.57 10.03 -13.94
CA THR A 280 -1.86 11.45 -14.27
C THR A 280 -2.01 12.35 -13.04
N VAL A 281 -2.02 11.74 -11.84
CA VAL A 281 -2.02 12.44 -10.56
C VAL A 281 -1.17 11.67 -9.56
N PHE A 282 -0.64 12.41 -8.59
CA PHE A 282 0.16 11.87 -7.49
C PHE A 282 -0.39 12.39 -6.16
N SER A 283 -0.51 11.50 -5.18
CA SER A 283 -0.60 11.92 -3.78
C SER A 283 0.81 12.23 -3.28
N ILE A 284 1.00 13.31 -2.51
CA ILE A 284 2.29 13.67 -1.91
C ILE A 284 2.08 13.99 -0.42
N ALA A 285 2.76 13.27 0.48
CA ALA A 285 2.81 13.64 1.88
C ALA A 285 3.83 14.76 2.04
N GLU A 286 3.37 15.89 2.55
CA GLU A 286 4.21 17.02 2.88
C GLU A 286 4.32 17.18 4.39
N ARG A 287 5.13 18.16 4.82
CA ARG A 287 5.34 18.47 6.23
C ARG A 287 4.05 18.80 6.98
N GLU A 288 3.07 19.40 6.30
CA GLU A 288 1.84 19.90 6.94
C GLU A 288 0.55 19.35 6.31
N THR A 289 0.62 18.68 5.16
CA THR A 289 -0.56 18.23 4.42
C THR A 289 -0.30 16.90 3.70
N LEU A 290 -1.38 16.17 3.39
CA LEU A 290 -1.41 15.21 2.28
C LEU A 290 -2.12 15.89 1.12
N ASP A 291 -1.38 16.19 0.06
CA ASP A 291 -1.92 16.88 -1.12
C ASP A 291 -1.91 15.99 -2.36
N VAL A 292 -2.53 16.52 -3.41
CA VAL A 292 -2.73 15.86 -4.70
C VAL A 292 -2.29 16.81 -5.79
N TYR A 293 -1.42 16.33 -6.66
CA TYR A 293 -0.86 17.09 -7.77
C TYR A 293 -1.20 16.40 -9.09
N ASP A 294 -1.54 17.19 -10.10
CA ASP A 294 -1.60 16.74 -11.49
C ASP A 294 -0.16 16.66 -12.06
N GLU A 295 0.07 15.77 -13.03
CA GLU A 295 1.33 15.71 -13.79
C GLU A 295 1.57 16.95 -14.69
#